data_AF-A0A9D6IUH7-F1
#
_entry.id   AF-A0A9D6IUH7-F1
#
_cell.length_a   1.000
_cell.length_b   1.000
_cell.length_c   1.000
_cell.angle_alpha   90.00
_cell.angle_beta   90.00
_cell.angle_gamma   90.00
#
_symmetry.space_group_name_H-M   'P 1'
#
loop_
_entity.id
_entity.type
_entity.pdbx_description
1 polymer ?
#
loop_
_entity_poly.entity_id
_entity_poly.type
_entity_poly.pdbx_seq_one_letter_code
_entity_poly.pdbx_strand_id
1 'polypeptide(L)'
;MKRMTFLLVFGMLGCGGGNDDGDDPVVVAGTVETEPTGSAKPATTWVPADPANYVSAGDRGIEYVVIHTIEGTVADAIAVFQNPATQKSAHYVVGYDGAVTQMVQDKDVAWHAGEFNAASIGIEHEGYANANNWTTAEYVKSAELTRWLCLTYAIPMDREHILGHSEAPGATHGDPGIYFDWVYYLALVKQENAVPSVPYKAMEVTASVLNVRTGPSTSFSIIGTVQNGQRYVAVAESGGWYRIYYKGNLGWSYGGYLTQKYNVTGIIVTADLLNVRSGPGTSYSIVGTVAKGERYVVISISNGWKRIWWGGQERWVYGSYTEDFTM
;
A
#
# COMPACT_ATOMS: atom_id res chain seq x y z
N MET A 1 -4.45 13.81 32.23
CA MET A 1 -3.77 15.14 32.19
C MET A 1 -4.59 16.16 32.96
N LYS A 2 -3.92 16.98 33.78
CA LYS A 2 -4.51 18.13 34.49
C LYS A 2 -5.15 19.09 33.49
N ARG A 3 -6.40 19.49 33.73
CA ARG A 3 -7.06 20.58 32.98
C ARG A 3 -6.44 21.91 33.41
N MET A 4 -5.96 22.68 32.43
CA MET A 4 -5.49 24.05 32.64
C MET A 4 -6.50 24.99 31.98
N THR A 5 -7.25 25.70 32.80
CA THR A 5 -8.21 26.73 32.40
C THR A 5 -7.45 28.03 32.13
N PHE A 6 -7.59 28.61 30.94
CA PHE A 6 -7.11 29.97 30.66
C PHE A 6 -8.28 30.95 30.81
N LEU A 7 -8.13 31.88 31.75
CA LEU A 7 -9.02 33.01 31.98
C LEU A 7 -8.48 34.19 31.17
N LEU A 8 -9.20 34.63 30.13
CA LEU A 8 -8.89 35.89 29.45
C LEU A 8 -9.38 37.05 30.32
N VAL A 9 -8.47 37.94 30.71
CA VAL A 9 -8.78 39.25 31.27
C VAL A 9 -8.48 40.28 30.19
N PHE A 10 -9.51 41.00 29.73
CA PHE A 10 -9.35 42.24 28.95
C PHE A 10 -9.60 43.42 29.89
N GLY A 11 -8.62 44.33 29.97
CA GLY A 11 -8.72 45.59 30.70
C GLY A 11 -7.96 46.67 29.95
N MET A 12 -8.72 47.62 29.40
CA MET A 12 -8.30 48.77 28.61
C MET A 12 -7.58 49.88 29.42
N LEU A 13 -6.91 50.75 28.65
CA LEU A 13 -6.61 52.18 28.83
C LEU A 13 -5.23 52.62 29.38
N GLY A 14 -4.54 53.47 28.59
CA GLY A 14 -3.51 54.41 29.07
C GLY A 14 -2.61 54.98 27.96
N CYS A 15 -2.72 56.28 27.70
CA CYS A 15 -2.00 57.07 26.68
C CYS A 15 -0.48 57.23 26.90
N GLY A 16 0.27 57.52 25.83
CA GLY A 16 1.61 58.14 25.90
C GLY A 16 2.38 58.03 24.59
N GLY A 17 2.65 59.16 23.93
CA GLY A 17 3.23 59.21 22.57
C GLY A 17 4.75 59.06 22.48
N GLY A 18 5.24 59.05 21.24
CA GLY A 18 6.65 59.11 20.88
C GLY A 18 6.88 58.47 19.51
N ASN A 19 7.37 59.27 18.57
CA ASN A 19 7.73 58.87 17.21
C ASN A 19 8.84 57.80 17.22
N ASP A 20 8.79 56.84 16.30
CA ASP A 20 9.98 56.35 15.61
C ASP A 20 9.60 55.56 14.35
N ASP A 21 10.48 55.71 13.35
CA ASP A 21 10.42 55.17 12.01
C ASP A 21 10.34 53.65 11.96
N GLY A 22 9.67 53.09 10.94
CA GLY A 22 9.93 51.70 10.53
C GLY A 22 8.72 50.93 10.00
N ASP A 23 8.90 50.44 8.79
CA ASP A 23 8.26 49.27 8.18
C ASP A 23 6.75 49.30 7.88
N ASP A 24 6.47 49.34 6.57
CA ASP A 24 5.24 48.80 6.01
C ASP A 24 4.95 47.42 6.61
N PRO A 25 3.71 47.13 7.06
CA PRO A 25 3.39 45.81 7.58
C PRO A 25 3.49 44.79 6.45
N VAL A 26 4.56 44.00 6.47
CA VAL A 26 4.61 42.73 5.74
C VAL A 26 3.45 41.90 6.28
N VAL A 27 2.41 41.76 5.47
CA VAL A 27 1.34 40.79 5.69
C VAL A 27 1.97 39.41 5.48
N VAL A 28 2.58 38.87 6.53
CA VAL A 28 2.89 37.44 6.57
C VAL A 28 1.54 36.75 6.74
N ALA A 29 0.99 36.30 5.62
CA ALA A 29 -0.11 35.35 5.61
C ALA A 29 0.42 34.07 6.29
N GLY A 30 0.21 33.97 7.60
CA GLY A 30 0.41 32.75 8.34
C GLY A 30 -0.54 31.71 7.76
N THR A 31 -0.01 30.73 7.06
CA THR A 31 -0.73 29.49 6.80
C THR A 31 -0.96 28.85 8.16
N VAL A 32 -2.19 28.95 8.66
CA VAL A 32 -2.65 28.07 9.73
C VAL A 32 -2.68 26.68 9.11
N GLU A 33 -1.63 25.89 9.35
CA GLU A 33 -1.72 24.46 9.15
C GLU A 33 -2.77 23.95 10.13
N THR A 34 -3.96 23.69 9.63
CA THR A 34 -4.99 22.99 10.38
C THR A 34 -4.49 21.58 10.58
N GLU A 35 -4.06 21.25 11.80
CA GLU A 35 -3.88 19.86 12.25
C GLU A 35 -5.07 19.02 11.76
N PRO A 36 -4.84 17.87 11.10
CA PRO A 36 -5.94 17.09 10.55
C PRO A 36 -6.82 16.61 11.69
N THR A 37 -8.05 17.12 11.75
CA THR A 37 -9.09 16.61 12.64
C THR A 37 -9.18 15.09 12.47
N GLY A 38 -8.98 14.34 13.55
CA GLY A 38 -8.89 12.87 13.52
C GLY A 38 -10.00 12.24 12.68
N SER A 39 -9.63 11.40 11.71
CA SER A 39 -10.63 10.74 10.88
C SER A 39 -11.49 9.82 11.76
N ALA A 40 -12.75 9.62 11.37
CA ALA A 40 -13.56 8.58 12.00
C ALA A 40 -12.90 7.20 11.81
N LYS A 41 -13.07 6.30 12.78
CA LYS A 41 -12.65 4.90 12.63
C LYS A 41 -13.33 4.30 11.41
N PRO A 42 -12.60 3.61 10.51
CA PRO A 42 -13.23 2.89 9.41
C PRO A 42 -14.28 1.89 9.91
N ALA A 43 -15.28 1.62 9.07
CA ALA A 43 -16.32 0.66 9.42
C ALA A 43 -15.71 -0.74 9.61
N THR A 44 -16.03 -1.37 10.74
CA THR A 44 -15.58 -2.73 11.07
C THR A 44 -16.75 -3.58 11.52
N THR A 45 -16.71 -4.87 11.20
CA THR A 45 -17.60 -5.87 11.80
C THR A 45 -16.95 -6.40 13.08
N TRP A 46 -17.66 -6.37 14.21
CA TRP A 46 -17.16 -6.93 15.45
C TRP A 46 -17.43 -8.43 15.53
N VAL A 47 -16.38 -9.24 15.58
CA VAL A 47 -16.43 -10.70 15.78
C VAL A 47 -15.37 -11.07 16.81
N PRO A 48 -15.71 -11.14 18.11
CA PRO A 48 -14.69 -11.23 19.16
C PRO A 48 -13.89 -12.53 19.06
N ALA A 49 -12.58 -12.42 19.30
CA ALA A 49 -11.72 -13.54 19.66
C ALA A 49 -12.11 -14.12 21.03
N ASP A 50 -11.72 -15.36 21.29
CA ASP A 50 -11.94 -15.97 22.61
C ASP A 50 -11.11 -15.22 23.67
N PRO A 51 -11.66 -14.91 24.86
CA PRO A 51 -10.93 -14.27 25.96
C PRO A 51 -9.66 -15.01 26.41
N ALA A 52 -9.50 -16.30 26.11
CA ALA A 52 -8.28 -17.05 26.38
C ALA A 52 -7.12 -16.74 25.42
N ASN A 53 -7.37 -15.99 24.35
CA ASN A 53 -6.40 -15.71 23.28
C ASN A 53 -5.86 -14.28 23.27
N TYR A 54 -6.13 -13.48 24.30
CA TYR A 54 -5.58 -12.13 24.48
C TYR A 54 -5.50 -11.77 25.96
N VAL A 55 -4.77 -10.71 26.30
CA VAL A 55 -4.69 -10.17 27.67
C VAL A 55 -5.44 -8.85 27.75
N SER A 56 -6.32 -8.71 28.74
CA SER A 56 -6.92 -7.40 29.00
C SER A 56 -5.90 -6.48 29.70
N ALA A 57 -5.65 -5.31 29.11
CA ALA A 57 -4.59 -4.41 29.57
C ALA A 57 -5.10 -3.00 29.93
N GLY A 58 -6.17 -2.52 29.30
CA GLY A 58 -6.68 -1.17 29.52
C GLY A 58 -5.85 -0.13 28.76
N ASP A 59 -5.51 0.99 29.38
CA ASP A 59 -4.67 2.00 28.72
C ASP A 59 -3.23 1.49 28.60
N ARG A 60 -2.81 1.19 27.38
CA ARG A 60 -1.44 0.78 27.03
C ARG A 60 -0.83 1.71 25.98
N GLY A 61 0.49 1.84 25.98
CA GLY A 61 1.21 2.53 24.92
C GLY A 61 1.16 1.70 23.64
N ILE A 62 0.43 2.20 22.63
CA ILE A 62 0.38 1.59 21.30
C ILE A 62 1.30 2.43 20.42
N GLU A 63 2.40 1.83 20.00
CA GLU A 63 3.49 2.50 19.29
C GLU A 63 3.67 1.94 17.88
N TYR A 64 3.11 0.77 17.58
CA TYR A 64 3.35 0.05 16.33
C TYR A 64 2.08 -0.52 15.70
N VAL A 65 2.09 -0.63 14.38
CA VAL A 65 1.15 -1.44 13.61
C VAL A 65 1.93 -2.54 12.90
N VAL A 66 1.52 -3.80 13.09
CA VAL A 66 2.15 -4.96 12.46
C VAL A 66 1.19 -5.58 11.45
N ILE A 67 1.64 -5.69 10.21
CA ILE A 67 0.93 -6.26 9.07
C ILE A 67 1.31 -7.73 8.92
N HIS A 68 0.28 -8.57 8.81
CA HIS A 68 0.39 -10.03 8.68
C HIS A 68 -0.35 -10.52 7.44
N THR A 69 0.02 -11.72 6.98
CA THR A 69 -0.85 -12.56 6.15
C THR A 69 -1.29 -13.79 6.95
N ILE A 70 -2.54 -14.19 6.76
CA ILE A 70 -3.17 -15.28 7.53
C ILE A 70 -2.57 -16.66 7.21
N GLU A 71 -2.00 -16.85 6.01
CA GLU A 71 -1.77 -18.16 5.39
C GLU A 71 -3.09 -18.95 5.21
N GLY A 72 -4.15 -18.23 4.83
CA GLY A 72 -5.51 -18.75 4.75
C GLY A 72 -6.57 -17.68 4.50
N THR A 73 -7.82 -18.04 4.78
CA THR A 73 -9.00 -17.18 4.60
C THR A 73 -9.35 -16.35 5.83
N VAL A 74 -10.19 -15.33 5.68
CA VAL A 74 -10.78 -14.60 6.83
C VAL A 74 -11.49 -15.57 7.78
N ALA A 75 -12.22 -16.55 7.24
CA ALA A 75 -12.94 -17.54 8.04
C ALA A 75 -11.98 -18.42 8.85
N ASP A 76 -10.84 -18.78 8.28
CA ASP A 76 -9.80 -19.56 8.98
C ASP A 76 -9.22 -18.77 10.15
N ALA A 77 -8.87 -17.49 9.95
CA ALA A 77 -8.39 -16.63 11.03
C ALA A 77 -9.42 -16.49 12.17
N ILE A 78 -10.69 -16.24 11.82
CA ILE A 78 -11.76 -16.13 12.82
C ILE A 78 -11.88 -17.42 13.63
N ALA A 79 -11.90 -18.58 12.97
CA ALA A 79 -12.00 -19.88 13.63
C ALA A 79 -10.80 -20.14 14.56
N VAL A 80 -9.59 -19.77 14.14
CA VAL A 80 -8.38 -19.88 14.98
C VAL A 80 -8.48 -18.98 16.21
N PHE A 81 -8.88 -17.71 16.03
CA PHE A 81 -8.90 -16.74 17.12
C PHE A 81 -10.06 -16.96 18.11
N GLN A 82 -11.12 -17.66 17.70
CA GLN A 82 -12.22 -18.10 18.57
C GLN A 82 -11.98 -19.45 19.25
N ASN A 83 -10.93 -20.19 18.88
CA ASN A 83 -10.59 -21.43 19.55
C ASN A 83 -9.63 -21.16 20.72
N PRO A 84 -10.03 -21.37 21.99
CA PRO A 84 -9.19 -21.07 23.15
C PRO A 84 -7.92 -21.92 23.25
N ALA A 85 -7.84 -23.02 22.51
CA ALA A 85 -6.66 -23.89 22.49
C ALA A 85 -5.51 -23.36 21.61
N THR A 86 -5.77 -22.38 20.74
CA THR A 86 -4.76 -21.90 19.77
C THR A 86 -3.79 -20.92 20.38
N GLN A 87 -4.22 -20.14 21.38
CA GLN A 87 -3.42 -19.08 22.00
C GLN A 87 -2.88 -18.10 20.95
N LYS A 88 -3.72 -17.70 20.00
CA LYS A 88 -3.40 -16.74 18.93
C LYS A 88 -4.57 -15.79 18.69
N SER A 89 -4.27 -14.53 18.41
CA SER A 89 -5.27 -13.55 18.00
C SER A 89 -4.61 -12.36 17.33
N ALA A 90 -5.36 -11.65 16.49
CA ALA A 90 -5.03 -10.31 16.02
C ALA A 90 -6.15 -9.33 16.36
N HIS A 91 -5.87 -8.03 16.26
CA HIS A 91 -6.86 -7.01 16.53
C HIS A 91 -7.85 -6.89 15.38
N TYR A 92 -7.35 -6.98 14.16
CA TYR A 92 -8.13 -6.84 12.93
C TYR A 92 -7.79 -7.93 11.92
N VAL A 93 -8.77 -8.27 11.08
CA VAL A 93 -8.66 -9.14 9.92
C VAL A 93 -9.25 -8.41 8.71
N VAL A 94 -8.54 -8.40 7.59
CA VAL A 94 -8.94 -7.76 6.33
C VAL A 94 -9.07 -8.84 5.25
N GLY A 95 -10.24 -8.92 4.62
CA GLY A 95 -10.50 -9.85 3.52
C GLY A 95 -10.10 -9.30 2.15
N TYR A 96 -10.03 -10.17 1.13
CA TYR A 96 -9.73 -9.79 -0.25
C TYR A 96 -10.65 -8.69 -0.82
N ASP A 97 -11.88 -8.57 -0.30
CA ASP A 97 -12.86 -7.55 -0.68
C ASP A 97 -12.71 -6.21 0.08
N GLY A 98 -11.75 -6.13 1.00
CA GLY A 98 -11.51 -4.99 1.87
C GLY A 98 -12.40 -4.95 3.12
N ALA A 99 -13.25 -5.96 3.36
CA ALA A 99 -14.03 -6.01 4.59
C ALA A 99 -13.09 -6.13 5.81
N VAL A 100 -13.32 -5.27 6.80
CA VAL A 100 -12.52 -5.24 8.04
C VAL A 100 -13.33 -5.86 9.18
N THR A 101 -12.81 -6.91 9.79
CA THR A 101 -13.34 -7.54 10.99
C THR A 101 -12.45 -7.17 12.17
N GLN A 102 -13.01 -6.57 13.22
CA GLN A 102 -12.30 -6.34 14.47
C GLN A 102 -12.59 -7.50 15.44
N MET A 103 -11.54 -8.10 16.00
CA MET A 103 -11.62 -9.29 16.86
C MET A 103 -11.12 -9.07 18.28
N VAL A 104 -10.15 -8.17 18.48
CA VAL A 104 -9.69 -7.74 19.81
C VAL A 104 -9.80 -6.22 19.89
N GLN A 105 -10.19 -5.70 21.05
CA GLN A 105 -10.25 -4.24 21.24
C GLN A 105 -8.83 -3.68 21.31
N ASP A 106 -8.63 -2.46 20.80
CA ASP A 106 -7.29 -1.85 20.71
C ASP A 106 -6.58 -1.75 22.09
N LYS A 107 -7.37 -1.52 23.16
CA LYS A 107 -6.91 -1.45 24.56
C LYS A 107 -6.43 -2.79 25.13
N ASP A 108 -6.78 -3.91 24.50
CA ASP A 108 -6.37 -5.24 24.94
C ASP A 108 -5.18 -5.70 24.08
N VAL A 109 -4.45 -6.70 24.55
CA VAL A 109 -3.21 -7.18 23.92
C VAL A 109 -3.49 -8.50 23.20
N ALA A 110 -3.70 -8.44 21.89
CA ALA A 110 -3.80 -9.62 21.04
C ALA A 110 -2.45 -10.36 20.94
N TRP A 111 -2.49 -11.64 20.59
CA TRP A 111 -1.31 -12.51 20.52
C TRP A 111 -0.92 -12.83 19.08
N HIS A 112 -0.21 -11.91 18.42
CA HIS A 112 0.11 -11.96 16.98
C HIS A 112 1.61 -11.88 16.65
N ALA A 113 2.43 -11.20 17.46
CA ALA A 113 3.83 -10.89 17.19
C ALA A 113 4.75 -11.07 18.42
N GLY A 114 4.47 -12.07 19.27
CA GLY A 114 5.33 -12.42 20.39
C GLY A 114 5.58 -11.27 21.39
N GLU A 115 6.84 -10.91 21.60
CA GLU A 115 7.23 -9.85 22.55
C GLU A 115 6.71 -8.46 22.14
N PHE A 116 6.38 -8.28 20.86
CA PHE A 116 5.88 -7.01 20.34
C PHE A 116 4.39 -6.75 20.62
N ASN A 117 3.64 -7.79 21.00
CA ASN A 117 2.19 -7.74 21.24
C ASN A 117 1.77 -6.54 22.11
N ALA A 118 2.48 -6.30 23.21
CA ALA A 118 2.10 -5.32 24.22
C ALA A 118 2.13 -3.87 23.72
N ALA A 119 2.93 -3.57 22.69
CA ALA A 119 3.10 -2.23 22.12
C ALA A 119 2.46 -2.08 20.73
N SER A 120 1.89 -3.15 20.16
CA SER A 120 1.41 -3.14 18.78
C SER A 120 -0.08 -3.43 18.61
N ILE A 121 -0.62 -2.97 17.48
CA ILE A 121 -1.84 -3.49 16.86
C ILE A 121 -1.45 -4.44 15.73
N GLY A 122 -2.13 -5.58 15.64
CA GLY A 122 -1.92 -6.60 14.60
C GLY A 122 -3.07 -6.61 13.61
N ILE A 123 -2.76 -6.56 12.33
CA ILE A 123 -3.72 -6.60 11.21
C ILE A 123 -3.39 -7.78 10.30
N GLU A 124 -4.27 -8.76 10.27
CA GLU A 124 -4.19 -9.97 9.44
C GLU A 124 -4.84 -9.74 8.08
N HIS A 125 -4.20 -10.17 7.00
CA HIS A 125 -4.75 -10.08 5.64
C HIS A 125 -4.97 -11.46 5.06
N GLU A 126 -6.11 -11.63 4.43
CA GLU A 126 -6.46 -12.86 3.72
C GLU A 126 -5.44 -13.17 2.61
N GLY A 127 -4.90 -14.38 2.61
CA GLY A 127 -3.90 -14.80 1.65
C GLY A 127 -2.63 -15.38 2.26
N TYR A 128 -1.56 -15.36 1.47
CA TYR A 128 -0.34 -16.12 1.72
C TYR A 128 0.89 -15.25 1.43
N ALA A 129 1.89 -15.27 2.30
CA ALA A 129 3.10 -14.44 2.19
C ALA A 129 3.90 -14.71 0.90
N ASN A 130 3.76 -15.91 0.34
CA ASN A 130 4.43 -16.31 -0.91
C ASN A 130 3.56 -16.13 -2.16
N ALA A 131 2.36 -15.56 -2.05
CA ALA A 131 1.47 -15.30 -3.15
C ALA A 131 1.48 -13.81 -3.54
N ASN A 132 1.49 -13.55 -4.85
CA ASN A 132 1.44 -12.20 -5.40
C ASN A 132 -0.01 -11.84 -5.82
N ASN A 133 -0.95 -11.94 -4.88
CA ASN A 133 -2.38 -11.82 -5.16
C ASN A 133 -3.13 -10.80 -4.28
N TRP A 134 -2.39 -9.93 -3.59
CA TRP A 134 -2.94 -8.80 -2.84
C TRP A 134 -3.89 -7.94 -3.68
N THR A 135 -5.09 -7.68 -3.18
CA THR A 135 -6.07 -6.86 -3.91
C THR A 135 -5.92 -5.38 -3.56
N THR A 136 -6.37 -4.53 -4.47
CA THR A 136 -6.49 -3.08 -4.19
C THR A 136 -7.39 -2.80 -3.00
N ALA A 137 -8.46 -3.59 -2.82
CA ALA A 137 -9.41 -3.38 -1.73
C ALA A 137 -8.79 -3.63 -0.36
N GLU A 138 -7.97 -4.69 -0.23
CA GLU A 138 -7.16 -4.95 0.97
C GLU A 138 -6.24 -3.78 1.29
N TYR A 139 -5.40 -3.36 0.33
CA TYR A 139 -4.47 -2.25 0.54
C TYR A 139 -5.19 -0.98 0.99
N VAL A 140 -6.26 -0.60 0.31
CA VAL A 140 -7.01 0.63 0.60
C VAL A 140 -7.63 0.57 2.00
N LYS A 141 -8.34 -0.52 2.34
CA LYS A 141 -9.04 -0.62 3.62
C LYS A 141 -8.12 -0.83 4.80
N SER A 142 -7.05 -1.61 4.61
CA SER A 142 -5.99 -1.72 5.60
C SER A 142 -5.25 -0.40 5.82
N ALA A 143 -4.94 0.35 4.76
CA ALA A 143 -4.25 1.64 4.89
C ALA A 143 -5.14 2.71 5.55
N GLU A 144 -6.44 2.75 5.22
CA GLU A 144 -7.42 3.61 5.92
C GLU A 144 -7.44 3.32 7.43
N LEU A 145 -7.46 2.04 7.81
CA LEU A 145 -7.41 1.59 9.20
C LEU A 145 -6.09 1.96 9.87
N THR A 146 -4.96 1.65 9.24
CA THR A 146 -3.63 1.95 9.77
C THR A 146 -3.43 3.45 9.96
N ARG A 147 -3.89 4.27 9.00
CA ARG A 147 -3.88 5.73 9.16
C ARG A 147 -4.68 6.17 10.37
N TRP A 148 -5.90 5.64 10.54
CA TRP A 148 -6.73 5.97 11.68
C TRP A 148 -6.06 5.58 13.00
N LEU A 149 -5.43 4.40 13.07
CA LEU A 149 -4.65 3.96 14.23
C LEU A 149 -3.49 4.92 14.51
N CYS A 150 -2.73 5.29 13.48
CA CYS A 150 -1.61 6.22 13.60
C CYS A 150 -2.04 7.59 14.13
N LEU A 151 -3.13 8.15 13.61
CA LEU A 151 -3.67 9.42 14.11
C LEU A 151 -4.23 9.29 15.54
N THR A 152 -4.86 8.18 15.87
CA THR A 152 -5.49 7.94 17.17
C THR A 152 -4.46 7.76 18.28
N TYR A 153 -3.38 7.04 18.00
CA TYR A 153 -2.36 6.67 18.98
C TYR A 153 -1.05 7.46 18.83
N ALA A 154 -1.03 8.47 17.95
CA ALA A 154 0.14 9.27 17.63
C ALA A 154 1.35 8.43 17.17
N ILE A 155 1.10 7.36 16.40
CA ILE A 155 2.13 6.51 15.82
C ILE A 155 2.66 7.18 14.54
N PRO A 156 3.98 7.39 14.38
CA PRO A 156 4.55 7.88 13.14
C PRO A 156 4.18 6.98 11.94
N MET A 157 3.80 7.57 10.81
CA MET A 157 3.40 6.83 9.61
C MET A 157 4.62 6.45 8.75
N ASP A 158 5.55 5.69 9.30
CA ASP A 158 6.79 5.28 8.62
C ASP A 158 7.07 3.78 8.75
N ARG A 159 8.18 3.32 8.17
CA ARG A 159 8.60 1.91 8.19
C ARG A 159 9.26 1.48 9.50
N GLU A 160 9.50 2.38 10.44
CA GLU A 160 10.02 2.03 11.77
C GLU A 160 8.87 1.68 12.72
N HIS A 161 7.66 2.19 12.44
CA HIS A 161 6.48 2.01 13.29
C HIS A 161 5.35 1.19 12.65
N ILE A 162 5.27 1.18 11.32
CA ILE A 162 4.40 0.30 10.55
C ILE A 162 5.28 -0.78 9.96
N LEU A 163 5.15 -2.01 10.46
CA LEU A 163 6.07 -3.13 10.23
C LEU A 163 5.35 -4.32 9.62
N GLY A 164 6.06 -5.14 8.86
CA GLY A 164 5.65 -6.51 8.62
C GLY A 164 5.97 -7.37 9.83
N HIS A 165 5.28 -8.49 10.01
CA HIS A 165 5.64 -9.44 11.07
C HIS A 165 7.11 -9.86 10.98
N SER A 166 7.60 -10.13 9.78
CA SER A 166 9.02 -10.45 9.50
C SER A 166 10.04 -9.41 9.99
N GLU A 167 9.60 -8.18 10.28
CA GLU A 167 10.44 -7.08 10.75
C GLU A 167 10.26 -6.82 12.24
N ALA A 168 9.25 -7.44 12.88
CA ALA A 168 9.04 -7.31 14.31
C ALA A 168 10.16 -8.03 15.09
N PRO A 169 10.63 -7.45 16.22
CA PRO A 169 11.56 -8.13 17.11
C PRO A 169 11.05 -9.51 17.54
N GLY A 170 11.91 -10.53 17.40
CA GLY A 170 11.57 -11.91 17.74
C GLY A 170 10.70 -12.64 16.70
N ALA A 171 10.51 -12.06 15.50
CA ALA A 171 9.77 -12.70 14.42
C ALA A 171 10.32 -14.09 14.09
N THR A 172 9.40 -15.04 13.96
CA THR A 172 9.69 -16.44 13.61
C THR A 172 9.16 -16.82 12.22
N HIS A 173 8.44 -15.88 11.57
CA HIS A 173 7.77 -16.08 10.29
C HIS A 173 8.08 -14.91 9.34
N GLY A 174 7.85 -15.12 8.04
CA GLY A 174 8.28 -14.23 6.95
C GLY A 174 7.19 -13.32 6.38
N ASP A 175 6.00 -13.31 6.96
CA ASP A 175 4.86 -12.52 6.49
C ASP A 175 5.05 -11.01 6.74
N PRO A 176 4.39 -10.11 5.96
CA PRO A 176 3.44 -10.37 4.86
C PRO A 176 4.11 -10.80 3.54
N GLY A 177 5.42 -11.06 3.57
CA GLY A 177 6.18 -11.60 2.45
C GLY A 177 6.60 -10.56 1.41
N ILE A 178 7.42 -11.02 0.47
CA ILE A 178 8.12 -10.15 -0.51
C ILE A 178 7.19 -9.46 -1.51
N TYR A 179 5.94 -9.91 -1.61
CA TYR A 179 4.98 -9.37 -2.55
C TYR A 179 4.19 -8.19 -1.98
N PHE A 180 4.16 -8.00 -0.67
CA PHE A 180 3.52 -6.84 -0.06
C PHE A 180 4.23 -5.55 -0.48
N ASP A 181 3.49 -4.64 -1.09
CA ASP A 181 4.01 -3.38 -1.64
C ASP A 181 3.98 -2.30 -0.56
N TRP A 182 5.05 -2.25 0.23
CA TRP A 182 5.22 -1.25 1.30
C TRP A 182 5.21 0.19 0.81
N VAL A 183 5.66 0.45 -0.42
CA VAL A 183 5.67 1.81 -0.99
C VAL A 183 4.24 2.25 -1.28
N TYR A 184 3.48 1.39 -1.96
CA TYR A 184 2.06 1.65 -2.23
C TYR A 184 1.26 1.77 -0.94
N TYR A 185 1.47 0.85 0.01
CA TYR A 185 0.76 0.87 1.29
C TYR A 185 1.01 2.15 2.09
N LEU A 186 2.26 2.58 2.24
CA LEU A 186 2.57 3.81 2.98
C LEU A 186 2.06 5.08 2.30
N ALA A 187 2.06 5.13 0.95
CA ALA A 187 1.47 6.25 0.23
C ALA A 187 -0.04 6.36 0.51
N LEU A 188 -0.76 5.22 0.56
CA LEU A 188 -2.16 5.18 0.96
C LEU A 188 -2.36 5.60 2.43
N VAL A 189 -1.53 5.11 3.35
CA VAL A 189 -1.62 5.45 4.79
C VAL A 189 -1.45 6.95 5.01
N LYS A 190 -0.50 7.60 4.34
CA LYS A 190 -0.23 9.02 4.55
C LYS A 190 -1.23 9.95 3.87
N GLN A 191 -2.13 9.43 3.03
CA GLN A 191 -2.99 10.24 2.16
C GLN A 191 -2.22 11.33 1.41
N GLU A 192 -1.00 11.01 0.96
CA GLU A 192 -0.22 11.93 0.16
C GLU A 192 -0.97 12.17 -1.17
N ASN A 193 -1.68 13.30 -1.28
CA ASN A 193 -2.31 13.78 -2.53
C ASN A 193 -1.29 14.12 -3.63
N ALA A 194 -0.01 13.89 -3.37
CA ALA A 194 1.04 13.74 -4.35
C ALA A 194 1.55 12.31 -4.22
N VAL A 195 1.21 11.46 -5.20
CA VAL A 195 1.83 10.14 -5.29
C VAL A 195 3.35 10.36 -5.30
N PRO A 196 4.14 9.82 -4.35
CA PRO A 196 5.58 9.89 -4.46
C PRO A 196 5.94 9.36 -5.84
N SER A 197 6.81 10.06 -6.56
CA SER A 197 7.24 9.67 -7.90
C SER A 197 7.82 8.26 -7.85
N VAL A 198 7.03 7.19 -8.01
CA VAL A 198 6.38 6.91 -9.27
C VAL A 198 4.97 6.30 -9.15
N PRO A 199 3.87 7.02 -9.46
CA PRO A 199 2.53 6.41 -9.53
C PRO A 199 2.43 5.32 -10.59
N TYR A 200 2.93 5.59 -11.80
CA TYR A 200 3.24 4.62 -12.83
C TYR A 200 4.16 5.32 -13.83
N LYS A 201 5.31 4.75 -14.17
CA LYS A 201 6.16 5.23 -15.27
C LYS A 201 6.12 4.21 -16.39
N ALA A 202 6.06 4.68 -17.62
CA ALA A 202 6.37 3.81 -18.75
C ALA A 202 7.88 3.80 -18.95
N MET A 203 8.52 2.71 -18.57
CA MET A 203 9.96 2.52 -18.72
C MET A 203 10.25 1.73 -19.99
N GLU A 204 11.03 2.31 -20.90
CA GLU A 204 11.57 1.62 -22.08
C GLU A 204 12.96 1.07 -21.76
N VAL A 205 13.19 -0.19 -22.12
CA VAL A 205 14.47 -0.87 -21.92
C VAL A 205 15.47 -0.43 -22.97
N THR A 206 16.66 0.01 -22.55
CA THR A 206 17.72 0.46 -23.46
C THR A 206 18.82 -0.59 -23.67
N ALA A 207 18.99 -1.56 -22.77
CA ALA A 207 19.96 -2.64 -22.94
C ALA A 207 19.47 -3.74 -23.90
N SER A 208 20.38 -4.43 -24.59
CA SER A 208 20.04 -5.59 -25.44
C SER A 208 19.33 -6.69 -24.64
N VAL A 209 19.80 -6.96 -23.42
CA VAL A 209 19.18 -7.85 -22.43
C VAL A 209 19.38 -7.23 -21.05
N LEU A 210 18.31 -7.17 -20.25
CA LEU A 210 18.31 -6.66 -18.88
C LEU A 210 17.62 -7.67 -17.96
N ASN A 211 18.25 -7.96 -16.82
CA ASN A 211 17.70 -8.88 -15.83
C ASN A 211 16.57 -8.23 -15.02
N VAL A 212 15.52 -9.01 -14.78
CA VAL A 212 14.47 -8.72 -13.80
C VAL A 212 14.72 -9.57 -12.57
N ARG A 213 14.71 -8.98 -11.38
CA ARG A 213 15.10 -9.60 -10.11
C ARG A 213 13.99 -9.56 -9.07
N THR A 214 14.13 -10.35 -8.01
CA THR A 214 13.21 -10.34 -6.86
C THR A 214 13.35 -9.11 -5.95
N GLY A 215 14.45 -8.35 -6.04
CA GLY A 215 14.68 -7.15 -5.24
C GLY A 215 15.67 -6.15 -5.88
N PRO A 216 15.78 -4.93 -5.32
CA PRO A 216 16.51 -3.80 -5.90
C PRO A 216 18.04 -3.87 -5.68
N SER A 217 18.67 -4.99 -6.05
CA SER A 217 20.13 -5.14 -6.05
C SER A 217 20.58 -6.33 -6.91
N THR A 218 21.89 -6.43 -7.16
CA THR A 218 22.47 -7.57 -7.88
C THR A 218 22.54 -8.87 -7.08
N SER A 219 22.35 -8.83 -5.75
CA SER A 219 22.35 -10.04 -4.91
C SER A 219 21.03 -10.80 -4.95
N PHE A 220 19.93 -10.15 -5.37
CA PHE A 220 18.63 -10.79 -5.52
C PHE A 220 18.58 -11.71 -6.74
N SER A 221 17.82 -12.80 -6.62
CA SER A 221 17.65 -13.81 -7.67
C SER A 221 17.02 -13.23 -8.94
N ILE A 222 17.42 -13.76 -10.10
CA ILE A 222 16.89 -13.38 -11.42
C ILE A 222 15.61 -14.18 -11.68
N ILE A 223 14.52 -13.49 -12.03
CA ILE A 223 13.21 -14.09 -12.38
C ILE A 223 12.91 -14.02 -13.88
N GLY A 224 13.75 -13.34 -14.65
CA GLY A 224 13.60 -13.24 -16.09
C GLY A 224 14.46 -12.15 -16.71
N THR A 225 14.22 -11.91 -17.99
CA THR A 225 14.90 -10.87 -18.75
C THR A 225 13.93 -10.07 -19.61
N VAL A 226 14.30 -8.83 -19.88
CA VAL A 226 13.63 -7.91 -20.80
C VAL A 226 14.65 -7.41 -21.82
N GLN A 227 14.18 -7.00 -23.00
CA GLN A 227 15.01 -6.69 -24.17
C GLN A 227 14.80 -5.26 -24.63
N ASN A 228 15.78 -4.75 -25.40
CA ASN A 228 15.76 -3.40 -25.95
C ASN A 228 14.42 -3.06 -26.63
N GLY A 229 13.89 -1.87 -26.33
CA GLY A 229 12.64 -1.35 -26.91
C GLY A 229 11.36 -1.85 -26.23
N GLN A 230 11.42 -2.88 -25.40
CA GLN A 230 10.26 -3.30 -24.61
C GLN A 230 9.88 -2.24 -23.57
N ARG A 231 8.58 -2.10 -23.31
CA ARG A 231 8.03 -1.09 -22.38
C ARG A 231 7.27 -1.74 -21.25
N TYR A 232 7.51 -1.26 -20.04
CA TYR A 232 6.91 -1.78 -18.82
C TYR A 232 6.40 -0.67 -17.92
N VAL A 233 5.35 -0.98 -17.16
CA VAL A 233 4.84 -0.11 -16.11
C VAL A 233 5.73 -0.26 -14.89
N ALA A 234 6.47 0.79 -14.51
CA ALA A 234 7.17 0.85 -13.24
C ALA A 234 6.27 1.44 -12.17
N VAL A 235 6.16 0.74 -11.04
CA VAL A 235 5.24 1.03 -9.93
C VAL A 235 5.96 1.51 -8.67
N ALA A 236 7.29 1.38 -8.62
CA ALA A 236 8.12 1.84 -7.50
C ALA A 236 9.57 2.05 -7.96
N GLU A 237 10.34 2.77 -7.14
CA GLU A 237 11.76 3.02 -7.31
C GLU A 237 12.48 2.86 -5.95
N SER A 238 13.66 2.24 -5.94
CA SER A 238 14.50 2.09 -4.75
C SER A 238 15.96 1.89 -5.14
N GLY A 239 16.86 2.68 -4.57
CA GLY A 239 18.31 2.52 -4.75
C GLY A 239 18.78 2.51 -6.21
N GLY A 240 18.11 3.26 -7.11
CA GLY A 240 18.40 3.27 -8.54
C GLY A 240 17.82 2.09 -9.32
N TRP A 241 16.93 1.30 -8.73
CA TRP A 241 16.18 0.22 -9.37
C TRP A 241 14.71 0.60 -9.50
N TYR A 242 14.06 0.14 -10.57
CA TYR A 242 12.63 0.27 -10.78
C TYR A 242 11.93 -1.07 -10.61
N ARG A 243 10.82 -1.08 -9.85
CA ARG A 243 9.91 -2.23 -9.77
C ARG A 243 8.95 -2.16 -10.95
N ILE A 244 9.06 -3.09 -11.89
CA ILE A 244 8.28 -3.15 -13.13
C ILE A 244 7.25 -4.29 -13.09
N TYR A 245 6.13 -4.09 -13.78
CA TYR A 245 5.12 -5.12 -14.01
C TYR A 245 5.52 -6.03 -15.18
N TYR A 246 6.02 -7.22 -14.90
CA TYR A 246 6.60 -8.18 -15.85
C TYR A 246 5.86 -9.51 -15.80
N LYS A 247 5.23 -9.90 -16.94
CA LYS A 247 4.55 -11.20 -17.12
C LYS A 247 3.60 -11.56 -15.96
N GLY A 248 2.71 -10.62 -15.60
CA GLY A 248 1.75 -10.82 -14.52
C GLY A 248 2.33 -10.70 -13.10
N ASN A 249 3.61 -10.35 -12.94
CA ASN A 249 4.28 -10.27 -11.65
C ASN A 249 5.05 -8.96 -11.50
N LEU A 250 5.41 -8.60 -10.27
CA LEU A 250 6.32 -7.49 -10.01
C LEU A 250 7.76 -7.98 -9.92
N GLY A 251 8.69 -7.22 -10.50
CA GLY A 251 10.13 -7.51 -10.41
C GLY A 251 10.97 -6.26 -10.58
N TRP A 252 12.23 -6.32 -10.19
CA TRP A 252 13.14 -5.17 -10.16
C TRP A 252 14.15 -5.20 -11.28
N SER A 253 14.31 -4.08 -11.99
CA SER A 253 15.31 -3.89 -13.04
C SER A 253 16.14 -2.65 -12.75
N TYR A 254 17.44 -2.70 -13.06
CA TYR A 254 18.34 -1.58 -12.78
C TYR A 254 17.99 -0.37 -13.66
N GLY A 255 17.78 0.78 -13.03
CA GLY A 255 17.29 2.00 -13.67
C GLY A 255 18.26 2.61 -14.68
N GLY A 256 19.56 2.33 -14.56
CA GLY A 256 20.56 2.79 -15.54
C GLY A 256 20.34 2.26 -16.97
N TYR A 257 19.51 1.23 -17.14
CA TYR A 257 19.13 0.65 -18.44
C TYR A 257 17.67 0.87 -18.79
N LEU A 258 17.01 1.82 -18.13
CA LEU A 258 15.63 2.18 -18.35
C LEU A 258 15.52 3.68 -18.66
N THR A 259 14.66 4.02 -19.62
CA THR A 259 14.35 5.42 -19.94
C THR A 259 12.86 5.64 -19.85
N GLN A 260 12.44 6.64 -19.09
CA GLN A 260 11.05 7.02 -18.97
C GLN A 260 10.50 7.55 -20.29
N LYS A 261 9.33 7.07 -20.70
CA LYS A 261 8.51 7.61 -21.78
C LYS A 261 7.34 8.37 -21.18
N TYR A 262 7.19 9.62 -21.60
CA TYR A 262 6.08 10.49 -21.20
C TYR A 262 4.95 10.41 -22.22
N ASN A 263 3.72 10.72 -21.81
CA ASN A 263 2.53 10.81 -22.67
C ASN A 263 2.10 9.48 -23.29
N VAL A 264 2.31 8.38 -22.59
CA VAL A 264 1.76 7.07 -22.99
C VAL A 264 0.63 6.66 -22.05
N THR A 265 -0.31 5.89 -22.57
CA THR A 265 -1.42 5.36 -21.79
C THR A 265 -1.01 4.04 -21.15
N GLY A 266 -1.28 3.89 -19.86
CA GLY A 266 -1.28 2.62 -19.16
C GLY A 266 -2.67 2.04 -19.04
N ILE A 267 -2.74 0.73 -18.88
CA ILE A 267 -3.99 0.06 -18.54
C ILE A 267 -3.87 -0.79 -17.29
N ILE A 268 -4.99 -0.89 -16.59
CA ILE A 268 -5.27 -1.92 -15.58
C ILE A 268 -6.34 -2.84 -16.16
N VAL A 269 -6.15 -4.15 -16.06
CA VAL A 269 -7.15 -5.14 -16.47
C VAL A 269 -8.29 -5.17 -15.43
N THR A 270 -9.54 -5.07 -15.88
CA THR A 270 -10.71 -5.01 -14.98
C THR A 270 -11.51 -6.30 -14.92
N ALA A 271 -11.38 -7.18 -15.91
CA ALA A 271 -12.02 -8.49 -15.95
C ALA A 271 -11.19 -9.56 -15.21
N ASP A 272 -11.85 -10.52 -14.56
CA ASP A 272 -11.20 -11.62 -13.82
C ASP A 272 -10.19 -12.39 -14.69
N LEU A 273 -10.58 -12.70 -15.93
CA LEU A 273 -9.70 -13.21 -16.97
C LEU A 273 -10.04 -12.55 -18.31
N LEU A 274 -9.03 -11.95 -18.95
CA LEU A 274 -9.12 -11.28 -20.24
C LEU A 274 -8.26 -12.00 -21.27
N ASN A 275 -8.88 -12.37 -22.39
CA ASN A 275 -8.18 -13.01 -23.52
C ASN A 275 -7.15 -12.07 -24.15
N VAL A 276 -5.93 -12.59 -24.31
CA VAL A 276 -4.86 -12.01 -25.11
C VAL A 276 -4.91 -12.64 -26.51
N ARG A 277 -4.95 -11.81 -27.55
CA ARG A 277 -5.09 -12.25 -28.94
C ARG A 277 -3.90 -11.89 -29.81
N SER A 278 -3.74 -12.64 -30.90
CA SER A 278 -2.73 -12.41 -31.93
C SER A 278 -2.98 -11.16 -32.79
N GLY A 279 -4.19 -10.61 -32.80
CA GLY A 279 -4.56 -9.39 -33.53
C GLY A 279 -5.80 -8.68 -32.97
N PRO A 280 -6.12 -7.48 -33.49
CA PRO A 280 -7.20 -6.63 -33.00
C PRO A 280 -8.57 -7.08 -33.51
N GLY A 281 -9.12 -8.16 -32.94
CA GLY A 281 -10.46 -8.66 -33.28
C GLY A 281 -10.77 -10.04 -32.71
N THR A 282 -12.05 -10.40 -32.67
CA THR A 282 -12.51 -11.70 -32.17
C THR A 282 -12.21 -12.87 -33.12
N SER A 283 -11.92 -12.60 -34.39
CA SER A 283 -11.51 -13.60 -35.39
C SER A 283 -10.05 -14.04 -35.26
N TYR A 284 -9.21 -13.29 -34.52
CA TYR A 284 -7.82 -13.64 -34.26
C TYR A 284 -7.72 -14.69 -33.15
N SER A 285 -6.72 -15.57 -33.25
CA SER A 285 -6.49 -16.62 -32.25
C SER A 285 -6.24 -16.05 -30.85
N ILE A 286 -6.79 -16.72 -29.85
CA ILE A 286 -6.44 -16.51 -28.44
C ILE A 286 -5.09 -17.17 -28.20
N VAL A 287 -4.15 -16.42 -27.64
CA VAL A 287 -2.77 -16.88 -27.39
C VAL A 287 -2.41 -16.90 -25.90
N GLY A 288 -3.34 -16.50 -25.04
CA GLY A 288 -3.21 -16.52 -23.59
C GLY A 288 -4.28 -15.68 -22.90
N THR A 289 -4.10 -15.45 -21.62
CA THR A 289 -4.97 -14.61 -20.78
C THR A 289 -4.14 -13.70 -19.87
N VAL A 290 -4.75 -12.60 -19.43
CA VAL A 290 -4.28 -11.73 -18.33
C VAL A 290 -5.39 -11.62 -17.29
N ALA A 291 -5.03 -11.53 -16.02
CA ALA A 291 -5.97 -11.47 -14.91
C ALA A 291 -6.34 -10.03 -14.52
N LYS A 292 -7.37 -9.89 -13.68
CA LYS A 292 -7.75 -8.61 -13.08
C LYS A 292 -6.58 -8.00 -12.29
N GLY A 293 -6.41 -6.69 -12.41
CA GLY A 293 -5.36 -5.92 -11.73
C GLY A 293 -4.01 -5.92 -12.46
N GLU A 294 -3.82 -6.75 -13.49
CA GLU A 294 -2.59 -6.72 -14.27
C GLU A 294 -2.41 -5.39 -15.03
N ARG A 295 -1.16 -4.95 -15.22
CA ARG A 295 -0.83 -3.62 -15.72
C ARG A 295 0.05 -3.64 -16.96
N TYR A 296 -0.28 -2.81 -17.95
CA TYR A 296 0.46 -2.80 -19.23
C TYR A 296 0.58 -1.39 -19.81
N VAL A 297 1.69 -1.15 -20.52
CA VAL A 297 1.84 0.05 -21.38
C VAL A 297 1.14 -0.22 -22.70
N VAL A 298 0.29 0.73 -23.14
CA VAL A 298 -0.37 0.69 -24.44
C VAL A 298 0.57 1.22 -25.52
N ILE A 299 0.78 0.41 -26.56
CA ILE A 299 1.61 0.73 -27.72
C ILE A 299 0.79 1.44 -28.79
N SER A 300 -0.45 0.98 -29.01
CA SER A 300 -1.39 1.58 -29.96
C SER A 300 -2.81 1.07 -29.73
N ILE A 301 -3.79 1.73 -30.33
CA ILE A 301 -5.21 1.37 -30.27
C ILE A 301 -5.75 1.15 -31.69
N SER A 302 -6.58 0.12 -31.89
CA SER A 302 -7.24 -0.17 -33.17
C SER A 302 -8.62 -0.76 -32.93
N ASN A 303 -9.70 -0.09 -33.38
CA ASN A 303 -11.08 -0.58 -33.29
C ASN A 303 -11.48 -1.06 -31.87
N GLY A 304 -11.09 -0.32 -30.83
CA GLY A 304 -11.36 -0.67 -29.43
C GLY A 304 -10.43 -1.76 -28.84
N TRP A 305 -9.45 -2.25 -29.59
CA TRP A 305 -8.41 -3.15 -29.09
C TRP A 305 -7.15 -2.37 -28.74
N LYS A 306 -6.52 -2.72 -27.63
CA LYS A 306 -5.28 -2.10 -27.14
C LYS A 306 -4.12 -3.06 -27.36
N ARG A 307 -3.06 -2.58 -28.01
CA ARG A 307 -1.82 -3.33 -28.24
C ARG A 307 -0.87 -3.14 -27.05
N ILE A 308 -0.39 -4.23 -26.48
CA ILE A 308 0.45 -4.28 -25.27
C ILE A 308 1.66 -5.20 -25.47
N TRP A 309 2.68 -5.05 -24.62
CA TRP A 309 3.77 -6.04 -24.51
C TRP A 309 3.37 -7.17 -23.55
N TRP A 310 3.21 -8.39 -24.06
CA TRP A 310 2.86 -9.57 -23.27
C TRP A 310 3.69 -10.78 -23.71
N GLY A 311 4.28 -11.51 -22.77
CA GLY A 311 5.09 -12.69 -23.08
C GLY A 311 6.34 -12.39 -23.93
N GLY A 312 6.83 -11.14 -23.93
CA GLY A 312 7.95 -10.70 -24.76
C GLY A 312 7.57 -10.37 -26.21
N GLN A 313 6.29 -10.34 -26.56
CA GLN A 313 5.79 -9.98 -27.89
C GLN A 313 4.68 -8.94 -27.80
N GLU A 314 4.42 -8.23 -28.90
CA GLU A 314 3.24 -7.38 -29.00
C GLU A 314 1.98 -8.21 -29.19
N ARG A 315 0.94 -7.90 -28.41
CA ARG A 315 -0.34 -8.62 -28.37
C ARG A 315 -1.51 -7.69 -28.13
N TRP A 316 -2.72 -8.20 -28.26
CA TRP A 316 -3.94 -7.38 -28.19
C TRP A 316 -4.90 -7.85 -27.10
N VAL A 317 -5.48 -6.88 -26.39
CA VAL A 317 -6.57 -7.07 -25.43
C VAL A 317 -7.73 -6.15 -25.79
N TYR A 318 -8.96 -6.55 -25.47
CA TYR A 318 -10.13 -5.72 -25.77
C TYR A 318 -10.30 -4.63 -24.71
N GLY A 319 -10.35 -3.37 -25.15
CA GLY A 319 -10.26 -2.20 -24.28
C GLY A 319 -11.39 -2.05 -23.29
N SER A 320 -12.59 -2.57 -23.57
CA SER A 320 -13.74 -2.49 -22.65
C SER A 320 -13.55 -3.27 -21.35
N TYR A 321 -12.53 -4.13 -21.26
CA TYR A 321 -12.16 -4.88 -20.06
C TYR A 321 -10.88 -4.33 -19.42
N THR A 322 -10.60 -3.05 -19.64
CA THR A 322 -9.43 -2.34 -19.12
C THR A 322 -9.83 -0.93 -18.72
N GLU A 323 -9.15 -0.38 -17.72
CA GLU A 323 -9.23 1.03 -17.33
C GLU A 323 -7.92 1.73 -17.74
N ASP A 324 -8.04 2.91 -18.34
CA ASP A 324 -6.88 3.72 -18.75
C ASP A 324 -6.38 4.61 -17.63
N PHE A 325 -5.07 4.77 -17.54
CA PHE A 325 -4.43 5.80 -16.75
C PHE A 325 -3.31 6.46 -17.56
N THR A 326 -3.07 7.75 -17.30
CA THR A 326 -2.03 8.51 -18.01
C THR A 326 -0.71 8.45 -17.24
N MET A 327 0.43 8.33 -17.93
CA MET A 327 1.79 8.29 -17.37
C MET A 327 2.69 9.42 -17.88
#